data_AF-X1PGI7-F1
#
_entry.id   AF-X1PGI7-F1
#
_cell.length_a   1.000
_cell.length_b   1.000
_cell.length_c   1.000
_cell.angle_alpha   90.00
_cell.angle_beta   90.00
_cell.angle_gamma   90.00
#
_symmetry.space_group_name_H-M   'P 1'
#
loop_
_entity.id
_entity.type
_entity.pdbx_description
1 polymer ?
#
loop_
_entity_poly.entity_id
_entity_poly.type
_entity_poly.pdbx_seq_one_letter_code
_entity_poly.pdbx_strand_id
1 'polypeptide(L)'
;MEIKVREVTKEEKSTQEIEAQLLKEHEEKYEDNKPVDVVEEIKVEEEVKAEAPIEEETPSSELNDEDVLKYIKNRYDKDISSVDDLFAQTKDNDELPEDVSAYLKYKKETGRGIEDFYKLQKDYSTMDSDQVLADYYSATEDGLDAIDIQDLMEDKFSFDEEEDEPRDIKKLKLAKK
;
A
#
# COMPACT_ATOMS: atom_id res chain seq x y z
N MET A 1 -43.37 -13.65 -43.59
CA MET A 1 -42.74 -13.66 -42.24
C MET A 1 -41.97 -12.36 -42.13
N GLU A 2 -42.45 -11.45 -41.29
CA GLU A 2 -41.84 -10.13 -41.09
C GLU A 2 -40.77 -10.25 -40.00
N ILE A 3 -39.50 -10.04 -40.36
CA ILE A 3 -38.39 -10.05 -39.42
C ILE A 3 -38.31 -8.65 -38.80
N LYS A 4 -38.78 -8.50 -37.56
CA LYS A 4 -38.53 -7.30 -36.75
C LYS A 4 -37.11 -7.37 -36.20
N VAL A 5 -36.21 -6.60 -36.82
CA VAL A 5 -34.85 -6.34 -36.31
C VAL A 5 -35.01 -5.47 -35.06
N ARG A 6 -34.56 -5.95 -33.89
CA ARG A 6 -34.36 -5.11 -32.71
C ARG A 6 -32.97 -4.48 -32.82
N GLU A 7 -32.89 -3.18 -33.04
CA GLU A 7 -31.65 -2.43 -32.85
C GLU A 7 -31.27 -2.50 -31.37
N VAL A 8 -30.07 -3.01 -31.09
CA VAL A 8 -29.44 -2.91 -29.77
C VAL A 8 -28.49 -1.72 -29.85
N THR A 9 -29.04 -0.52 -29.78
CA THR A 9 -28.27 0.69 -29.50
C THR A 9 -28.01 0.75 -28.00
N LYS A 10 -27.06 -0.07 -27.53
CA LYS A 10 -26.39 0.21 -26.26
C LYS A 10 -25.36 1.29 -26.58
N GLU A 11 -25.74 2.55 -26.42
CA GLU A 11 -24.77 3.64 -26.33
C GLU A 11 -23.86 3.31 -25.14
N GLU A 12 -22.61 2.93 -25.45
CA GLU A 12 -21.56 2.84 -24.44
C GLU A 12 -21.29 4.26 -23.95
N LYS A 13 -21.91 4.62 -22.81
CA LYS A 13 -21.70 5.91 -22.17
C LYS A 13 -20.21 6.16 -21.99
N SER A 14 -19.77 7.36 -22.37
CA SER A 14 -18.37 7.77 -22.18
C SER A 14 -18.01 7.70 -20.70
N THR A 15 -16.75 7.44 -20.37
CA THR A 15 -16.27 7.41 -18.97
C THR A 15 -16.65 8.68 -18.20
N GLN A 16 -16.64 9.82 -18.89
CA GLN A 16 -17.04 11.13 -18.38
C GLN A 16 -18.53 11.20 -18.00
N GLU A 17 -19.40 10.50 -18.72
CA GLU A 17 -20.84 10.46 -18.44
C GLU A 17 -21.16 9.54 -17.25
N ILE A 18 -20.37 8.47 -17.08
CA ILE A 18 -20.50 7.54 -15.94
C ILE A 18 -20.12 8.26 -14.64
N GLU A 19 -19.02 9.00 -14.64
CA GLU A 19 -18.58 9.79 -13.48
C GLU A 19 -19.60 10.88 -13.11
N ALA A 20 -20.12 11.60 -14.11
CA ALA A 20 -21.15 12.62 -13.89
C ALA A 20 -22.44 12.02 -13.30
N GLN A 21 -22.83 10.83 -13.77
CA GLN A 21 -24.01 10.14 -13.24
C GLN A 21 -23.79 9.68 -11.78
N LEU A 22 -22.59 9.17 -11.46
CA LEU A 22 -22.25 8.69 -10.13
C LEU A 22 -22.19 9.84 -9.10
N LEU A 23 -21.66 11.01 -9.52
CA LEU A 23 -21.66 12.22 -8.70
C LEU A 23 -23.09 12.68 -8.38
N LYS A 24 -23.97 12.63 -9.37
CA LYS A 24 -25.37 13.01 -9.23
C LYS A 24 -26.16 12.06 -8.35
N GLU A 25 -25.93 10.75 -8.48
CA GLU A 25 -26.50 9.74 -7.57
C GLU A 25 -26.01 9.91 -6.13
N HIS A 26 -24.78 10.37 -5.94
CA HIS A 26 -24.25 10.71 -4.61
C HIS A 26 -24.93 11.97 -4.06
N GLU A 27 -25.06 13.05 -4.83
CA GLU A 27 -25.78 14.25 -4.37
C GLU A 27 -27.24 13.93 -4.00
N GLU A 28 -27.95 13.14 -4.82
CA GLU A 28 -29.36 12.81 -4.59
C GLU A 28 -29.56 11.93 -3.34
N LYS A 29 -28.61 11.03 -3.03
CA LYS A 29 -28.65 10.21 -1.80
C LYS A 29 -28.40 10.99 -0.52
N TYR A 30 -27.69 12.12 -0.60
CA TYR A 30 -27.31 12.92 0.57
C TYR A 30 -28.23 14.14 0.78
N GLU A 31 -28.96 14.58 -0.23
CA GLU A 31 -30.02 15.60 -0.11
C GLU A 31 -31.24 15.11 0.70
N ASP A 32 -31.48 13.79 0.77
CA ASP A 32 -32.58 13.18 1.56
C ASP A 32 -32.24 12.95 3.05
N ASN A 33 -31.04 13.33 3.52
CA ASN A 33 -30.66 13.22 4.94
C ASN A 33 -30.29 14.58 5.54
N LYS A 34 -31.31 15.41 5.72
CA LYS A 34 -31.27 16.55 6.63
C LYS A 34 -31.25 16.01 8.07
N PRO A 35 -30.31 16.42 8.95
CA PRO A 35 -30.33 15.98 10.35
C PRO A 35 -31.55 16.57 11.03
N VAL A 36 -32.54 15.73 11.30
CA VAL A 36 -33.69 16.04 12.15
C VAL A 36 -33.33 15.61 13.56
N ASP A 37 -33.26 16.60 14.44
CA ASP A 37 -33.36 16.46 15.90
C ASP A 37 -34.51 15.50 16.24
N VAL A 38 -34.18 14.31 16.74
CA VAL A 38 -35.15 13.41 17.36
C VAL A 38 -34.66 13.18 18.78
N VAL A 39 -35.04 14.11 19.65
CA VAL A 39 -35.10 13.90 21.10
C VAL A 39 -36.31 13.02 21.34
N GLU A 40 -36.06 11.76 21.65
CA GLU A 40 -37.09 10.77 21.95
C GLU A 40 -37.63 11.05 23.37
N GLU A 41 -38.89 11.52 23.43
CA GLU A 41 -39.66 11.70 24.66
C GLU A 41 -39.83 10.36 25.39
N ILE A 42 -39.10 10.17 26.50
CA ILE A 42 -39.44 9.16 27.51
C ILE A 42 -40.21 9.87 28.62
N LYS A 43 -41.50 9.54 28.68
CA LYS A 43 -42.47 9.97 29.67
C LYS A 43 -42.29 9.15 30.96
N VAL A 44 -41.79 9.77 32.04
CA VAL A 44 -41.92 9.25 33.42
C VAL A 44 -42.38 10.38 34.33
N GLU A 45 -43.30 10.02 35.22
CA GLU A 45 -44.15 10.83 36.07
C GLU A 45 -43.43 11.78 37.05
N GLU A 46 -44.08 12.94 37.19
CA GLU A 46 -44.23 13.83 38.35
C GLU A 46 -43.56 13.43 39.69
N GLU A 47 -42.55 14.20 40.12
CA GLU A 47 -42.43 14.63 41.52
C GLU A 47 -41.70 15.98 41.64
N VAL A 48 -42.32 16.92 42.33
CA VAL A 48 -41.90 18.30 42.52
C VAL A 48 -40.83 18.40 43.61
N LYS A 49 -39.68 19.01 43.32
CA LYS A 49 -38.91 19.77 44.33
C LYS A 49 -38.00 20.84 43.72
N ALA A 50 -38.26 22.09 44.10
CA ALA A 50 -37.40 23.23 43.84
C ALA A 50 -36.16 23.21 44.76
N GLU A 51 -34.96 23.51 44.21
CA GLU A 51 -33.96 24.47 44.74
C GLU A 51 -32.59 24.36 44.03
N ALA A 52 -31.95 25.54 43.90
CA ALA A 52 -30.55 25.86 43.61
C ALA A 52 -30.04 25.88 42.14
N PRO A 53 -29.46 27.02 41.68
CA PRO A 53 -28.67 27.08 40.44
C PRO A 53 -27.38 26.27 40.62
N ILE A 54 -27.16 25.31 39.74
CA ILE A 54 -25.89 24.58 39.63
C ILE A 54 -25.02 25.41 38.69
N GLU A 55 -23.91 25.94 39.20
CA GLU A 55 -22.84 26.48 38.36
C GLU A 55 -22.38 25.39 37.38
N GLU A 56 -22.54 25.65 36.08
CA GLU A 56 -21.86 24.88 35.02
C GLU A 56 -20.36 25.14 35.12
N GLU A 57 -19.65 24.37 35.94
CA GLU A 57 -18.25 24.10 35.67
C GLU A 57 -18.19 23.01 34.60
N THR A 58 -17.88 23.37 33.36
CA THR A 58 -17.45 22.40 32.36
C THR A 58 -16.19 21.72 32.91
N PRO A 59 -16.16 20.40 33.14
CA PRO A 59 -14.93 19.75 33.56
C PRO A 59 -13.97 19.87 32.37
N SER A 60 -12.96 20.73 32.49
CA SER A 60 -11.80 20.64 31.61
C SER A 60 -11.20 19.27 31.88
N SER A 61 -11.56 18.32 31.03
CA SER A 61 -11.07 16.95 31.06
C SER A 61 -9.69 16.94 30.42
N GLU A 62 -8.80 17.79 30.90
CA GLU A 62 -7.39 17.75 30.58
C GLU A 62 -6.81 16.57 31.35
N LEU A 63 -6.53 15.48 30.61
CA LEU A 63 -5.82 14.34 31.17
C LEU A 63 -4.45 14.84 31.65
N ASN A 64 -4.17 14.67 32.93
CA ASN A 64 -2.87 15.04 33.47
C ASN A 64 -1.79 14.07 32.96
N ASP A 65 -0.59 14.59 32.72
CA ASP A 65 0.55 13.78 32.28
C ASP A 65 0.83 12.63 33.25
N GLU A 66 0.67 12.84 34.56
CA GLU A 66 0.83 11.80 35.58
C GLU A 66 -0.13 10.61 35.39
N ASP A 67 -1.38 10.88 35.01
CA ASP A 67 -2.39 9.84 34.78
C ASP A 67 -2.05 9.02 33.53
N VAL A 68 -1.54 9.69 32.49
CA VAL A 68 -1.06 9.05 31.26
C VAL A 68 0.15 8.16 31.54
N LEU A 69 1.14 8.66 32.30
CA LEU A 69 2.32 7.90 32.70
C LEU A 69 1.94 6.65 33.51
N LYS A 70 1.00 6.81 34.45
CA LYS A 70 0.52 5.70 35.30
C LYS A 70 -0.25 4.65 34.48
N TYR A 71 -1.05 5.08 33.51
CA TYR A 71 -1.75 4.17 32.60
C TYR A 71 -0.76 3.37 31.74
N ILE A 72 0.26 4.02 31.19
CA ILE A 72 1.28 3.35 30.37
C ILE A 72 2.08 2.35 31.21
N LYS A 73 2.47 2.73 32.43
CA LYS A 73 3.14 1.83 33.37
C LYS A 73 2.30 0.59 33.68
N ASN A 74 1.01 0.76 33.99
CA ASN A 74 0.11 -0.35 34.32
C ASN A 74 -0.22 -1.26 33.14
N ARG A 75 -0.25 -0.72 31.91
CA ARG A 75 -0.65 -1.49 30.71
C ARG A 75 0.52 -2.12 29.97
N TYR A 76 1.68 -1.48 29.99
CA TYR A 76 2.86 -1.87 29.20
C TYR A 76 4.09 -2.19 30.07
N ASP A 77 3.98 -2.14 31.40
CA ASP A 77 5.08 -2.35 32.36
C ASP A 77 6.33 -1.48 32.05
N LYS A 78 6.11 -0.30 31.47
CA LYS A 78 7.17 0.67 31.15
C LYS A 78 7.23 1.74 32.23
N ASP A 79 8.36 1.79 32.95
CA ASP A 79 8.65 2.85 33.92
C ASP A 79 9.40 3.98 33.19
N ILE A 80 8.70 5.08 32.95
CA ILE A 80 9.19 6.22 32.19
C ILE A 80 9.02 7.51 32.97
N SER A 81 10.00 8.39 32.83
CA SER A 81 10.09 9.63 33.60
C SER A 81 9.35 10.82 32.97
N SER A 82 9.06 10.72 31.67
CA SER A 82 8.33 11.73 30.89
C SER A 82 7.73 11.07 29.64
N VAL A 83 6.76 11.74 29.04
CA VAL A 83 6.17 11.33 27.74
C VAL A 83 7.25 11.30 26.64
N ASP A 84 8.24 12.19 26.68
CA ASP A 84 9.36 12.18 25.71
C ASP A 84 10.22 10.91 25.78
N ASP A 85 10.31 10.30 26.96
CA ASP A 85 11.08 9.07 27.20
C ASP A 85 10.47 7.86 26.45
N LEU A 86 9.15 7.90 26.18
CA LEU A 86 8.46 6.91 25.32
C LEU A 86 9.02 6.90 23.90
N PHE A 87 9.28 8.09 23.36
CA PHE A 87 9.75 8.27 22.00
C PHE A 87 11.27 8.09 21.88
N ALA A 88 11.99 8.14 23.01
CA ALA A 88 13.40 7.80 23.08
C ALA A 88 13.59 6.28 23.16
N GLN A 89 12.92 5.61 24.10
CA GLN A 89 12.99 4.16 24.26
C GLN A 89 12.51 3.38 23.04
N THR A 90 11.60 3.92 22.22
CA THR A 90 11.19 3.29 20.94
C THR A 90 12.26 3.37 19.86
N LYS A 91 13.24 4.28 19.95
CA LYS A 91 14.44 4.23 19.08
C LYS A 91 15.41 3.13 19.50
N ASP A 92 15.40 2.79 20.79
CA ASP A 92 16.36 1.87 21.40
C ASP A 92 15.81 0.46 21.64
N ASN A 93 14.48 0.26 21.62
CA ASN A 93 13.87 -1.05 21.88
C ASN A 93 13.84 -1.89 20.61
N ASP A 94 14.68 -2.92 20.70
CA ASP A 94 15.02 -3.94 19.73
C ASP A 94 15.92 -3.39 18.61
N GLU A 95 17.21 -3.74 18.71
CA GLU A 95 18.10 -3.86 17.55
C GLU A 95 17.38 -4.77 16.56
N LEU A 96 16.52 -4.15 15.74
CA LEU A 96 15.84 -4.82 14.65
C LEU A 96 16.93 -5.57 13.90
N PRO A 97 16.68 -6.84 13.52
CA PRO A 97 17.65 -7.61 12.76
C PRO A 97 18.22 -6.76 11.63
N GLU A 98 19.53 -6.90 11.38
CA GLU A 98 20.27 -6.05 10.44
C GLU A 98 19.48 -5.83 9.14
N ASP A 99 18.89 -6.91 8.61
CA ASP A 99 18.02 -6.95 7.44
C ASP A 99 16.85 -5.94 7.48
N VAL A 100 16.13 -5.88 8.60
CA VAL A 100 14.98 -4.98 8.77
C VAL A 100 15.45 -3.54 8.95
N SER A 101 16.55 -3.33 9.69
CA SER A 101 17.13 -2.00 9.88
C SER A 101 17.63 -1.42 8.55
N ALA A 102 18.25 -2.26 7.71
CA ALA A 102 18.76 -1.90 6.40
C ALA A 102 17.62 -1.55 5.45
N TYR A 103 16.55 -2.36 5.41
CA TYR A 103 15.36 -2.04 4.63
C TYR A 103 14.69 -0.74 5.10
N LEU A 104 14.54 -0.52 6.40
CA LEU A 104 13.95 0.72 6.93
C LEU A 104 14.78 1.95 6.58
N LYS A 105 16.11 1.86 6.62
CA LYS A 105 17.02 2.92 6.15
C LYS A 105 16.84 3.14 4.63
N TYR A 106 16.90 2.08 3.84
CA TYR A 106 16.72 2.13 2.39
C TYR A 106 15.37 2.76 1.99
N LYS A 107 14.27 2.37 2.66
CA LYS A 107 12.94 2.93 2.44
C LYS A 107 12.86 4.41 2.82
N LYS A 108 13.50 4.83 3.92
CA LYS A 108 13.56 6.24 4.34
C LYS A 108 14.38 7.10 3.37
N GLU A 109 15.47 6.57 2.83
CA GLU A 109 16.38 7.30 1.94
C GLU A 109 15.89 7.36 0.49
N THR A 110 15.36 6.25 -0.03
CA THR A 110 15.02 6.11 -1.45
C THR A 110 13.53 6.16 -1.73
N GLY A 111 12.68 5.94 -0.72
CA GLY A 111 11.24 5.78 -0.90
C GLY A 111 10.82 4.50 -1.65
N ARG A 112 11.77 3.61 -1.99
CA ARG A 112 11.51 2.41 -2.79
C ARG A 112 11.02 1.22 -1.95
N GLY A 113 10.40 0.27 -2.63
CA GLY A 113 9.81 -0.94 -2.04
C GLY A 113 10.84 -1.99 -1.61
N ILE A 114 10.35 -3.05 -0.97
CA ILE A 114 11.20 -4.18 -0.54
C ILE A 114 11.75 -4.97 -1.74
N GLU A 115 11.03 -5.02 -2.85
CA GLU A 115 11.47 -5.72 -4.06
C GLU A 115 12.75 -5.11 -4.64
N ASP A 116 12.83 -3.78 -4.72
CA ASP A 116 14.04 -3.09 -5.17
C ASP A 116 15.21 -3.31 -4.19
N PHE A 117 14.93 -3.31 -2.89
CA PHE A 117 15.94 -3.61 -1.87
C PHE A 117 16.52 -5.01 -2.06
N TYR A 118 15.66 -6.00 -2.28
CA TYR A 118 16.08 -7.38 -2.53
C TYR A 118 16.90 -7.50 -3.83
N LYS A 119 16.46 -6.85 -4.91
CA LYS A 119 17.19 -6.82 -6.19
C LYS A 119 18.58 -6.18 -6.07
N LEU A 120 18.76 -5.20 -5.17
CA LEU A 120 20.05 -4.56 -4.91
C LEU A 120 21.03 -5.49 -4.16
N GLN A 121 20.50 -6.38 -3.33
CA GLN A 121 21.29 -7.36 -2.59
C GLN A 121 21.63 -8.62 -3.40
N LYS A 122 21.00 -8.82 -4.57
CA LYS A 122 21.32 -9.94 -5.47
C LYS A 122 22.77 -9.84 -5.96
N ASP A 123 23.50 -10.95 -5.86
CA ASP A 123 24.84 -11.09 -6.42
C ASP A 123 24.77 -11.63 -7.86
N TYR A 124 24.94 -10.73 -8.83
CA TYR A 124 24.95 -11.08 -10.25
C TYR A 124 26.21 -11.84 -10.68
N SER A 125 27.27 -11.88 -9.87
CA SER A 125 28.51 -12.56 -10.22
C SER A 125 28.42 -14.09 -10.09
N THR A 126 27.50 -14.56 -9.24
CA THR A 126 27.26 -15.98 -8.97
C THR A 126 26.00 -16.51 -9.65
N MET A 127 25.14 -15.64 -10.18
CA MET A 127 23.97 -16.01 -10.96
C MET A 127 24.32 -16.57 -12.34
N ASP A 128 23.42 -17.39 -12.87
CA ASP A 128 23.54 -17.91 -14.23
C ASP A 128 23.34 -16.80 -15.27
N SER A 129 24.16 -16.79 -16.31
CA SER A 129 24.14 -15.74 -17.32
C SER A 129 22.80 -15.64 -18.05
N ASP A 130 22.08 -16.77 -18.25
CA ASP A 130 20.76 -16.72 -18.85
C ASP A 130 19.74 -16.08 -17.91
N GLN A 131 19.79 -16.37 -16.62
CA GLN A 131 18.91 -15.74 -15.64
C GLN A 131 19.12 -14.23 -15.56
N VAL A 132 20.38 -13.77 -15.61
CA VAL A 132 20.69 -12.34 -15.58
C VAL A 132 20.20 -11.63 -16.83
N LEU A 133 20.38 -12.25 -18.01
CA LEU A 133 19.88 -11.71 -19.27
C LEU A 133 18.35 -11.67 -19.31
N ALA A 134 17.67 -12.71 -18.80
CA ALA A 134 16.22 -12.76 -18.72
C ALA A 134 15.68 -11.68 -17.78
N ASP A 135 16.25 -11.54 -16.58
CA ASP A 135 15.91 -10.49 -15.62
C ASP A 135 16.11 -9.10 -16.24
N TYR A 136 17.18 -8.90 -17.03
CA TYR A 136 17.45 -7.64 -17.74
C TYR A 136 16.38 -7.34 -18.78
N TYR A 137 16.08 -8.27 -19.69
CA TYR A 137 15.07 -8.07 -20.72
C TYR A 137 13.69 -7.85 -20.11
N SER A 138 13.34 -8.55 -19.02
CA SER A 138 12.08 -8.33 -18.30
C SER A 138 11.95 -6.93 -17.68
N ALA A 139 13.08 -6.28 -17.39
CA ALA A 139 13.12 -4.95 -16.78
C ALA A 139 13.20 -3.83 -17.82
N THR A 140 13.77 -4.09 -19.01
CA THR A 140 13.95 -3.07 -20.07
C THR A 140 12.87 -3.11 -21.14
N GLU A 141 12.40 -4.31 -21.50
CA GLU A 141 11.38 -4.50 -22.53
C GLU A 141 10.03 -4.66 -21.85
N ASP A 142 9.06 -3.84 -22.25
CA ASP A 142 7.69 -3.91 -21.75
C ASP A 142 6.83 -4.78 -22.68
N GLY A 143 5.93 -5.57 -22.09
CA GLY A 143 4.98 -6.42 -22.81
C GLY A 143 5.55 -7.74 -23.35
N LEU A 144 6.78 -8.12 -23.00
CA LEU A 144 7.27 -9.48 -23.22
C LEU A 144 6.96 -10.34 -21.99
N ASP A 145 6.37 -11.52 -22.21
CA ASP A 145 6.24 -12.50 -21.14
C ASP A 145 7.53 -13.32 -20.98
N ALA A 146 7.55 -14.24 -20.00
CA ALA A 146 8.72 -15.05 -19.73
C ALA A 146 9.10 -15.99 -20.90
N ILE A 147 8.12 -16.40 -21.71
CA ILE A 147 8.33 -17.26 -22.88
C ILE A 147 8.92 -16.43 -24.00
N ASP A 148 8.36 -15.25 -24.26
CA ASP A 148 8.87 -14.31 -25.28
C ASP A 148 10.34 -13.94 -25.02
N ILE A 149 10.70 -13.71 -23.76
CA ILE A 149 12.09 -13.40 -23.37
C ILE A 149 13.01 -14.61 -23.61
N GLN A 150 12.54 -15.82 -23.28
CA GLN A 150 13.31 -17.03 -23.51
C GLN A 150 13.54 -17.26 -25.01
N ASP A 151 12.49 -17.14 -25.83
CA ASP A 151 12.58 -17.28 -27.29
C ASP A 151 13.54 -16.23 -27.87
N LEU A 152 13.46 -14.97 -27.41
CA LEU A 152 14.37 -13.90 -27.82
C LEU A 152 15.84 -14.21 -27.47
N MET A 153 16.07 -14.82 -26.32
CA MET A 153 17.41 -15.21 -25.87
C MET A 153 17.93 -16.41 -26.67
N GLU A 154 17.10 -17.41 -26.91
CA GLU A 154 17.44 -18.55 -27.76
C GLU A 154 17.80 -18.06 -29.17
N ASP A 155 17.01 -17.16 -29.77
CA ASP A 155 17.29 -16.61 -31.10
C ASP A 155 18.62 -15.83 -31.18
N LYS A 156 19.04 -15.15 -30.09
CA LYS A 156 20.25 -14.31 -30.09
C LYS A 156 21.52 -15.04 -29.65
N PHE A 157 21.38 -16.01 -28.76
CA PHE A 157 22.51 -16.63 -28.04
C PHE A 157 22.57 -18.15 -28.18
N SER A 158 21.66 -18.77 -28.93
CA SER A 158 21.82 -20.17 -29.33
C SER A 158 22.93 -20.32 -30.37
N PHE A 159 23.65 -21.43 -30.28
CA PHE A 159 24.67 -21.84 -31.24
C PHE A 159 24.67 -23.36 -31.30
N ASP A 160 24.99 -23.90 -32.46
CA ASP A 160 25.22 -25.32 -32.68
C ASP A 160 26.72 -25.59 -32.76
N GLU A 161 27.27 -26.36 -31.80
CA GLU A 161 28.71 -26.67 -31.79
C GLU A 161 29.17 -27.53 -32.98
N GLU A 162 28.25 -28.18 -33.69
CA GLU A 162 28.53 -29.01 -34.87
C GLU A 162 28.37 -28.25 -36.19
N GLU A 163 27.43 -27.30 -36.28
CA GLU A 163 27.16 -26.52 -37.50
C GLU A 163 27.86 -25.17 -37.54
N ASP A 164 28.04 -24.50 -36.40
CA ASP A 164 28.57 -23.12 -36.37
C ASP A 164 30.10 -23.05 -36.33
N GLU A 165 30.65 -21.97 -36.90
CA GLU A 165 32.09 -21.74 -36.85
C GLU A 165 32.58 -21.50 -35.41
N PRO A 166 33.76 -22.04 -35.03
CA PRO A 166 34.31 -21.89 -33.68
C PRO A 166 34.63 -20.44 -33.30
N ARG A 167 34.74 -19.55 -34.29
CA ARG A 167 34.88 -18.10 -34.06
C ARG A 167 33.57 -17.48 -33.63
N ASP A 168 32.46 -17.88 -34.23
CA ASP A 168 31.15 -17.30 -33.96
C ASP A 168 30.60 -17.81 -32.64
N ILE A 169 30.79 -19.10 -32.33
CA ILE A 169 30.51 -19.67 -30.99
C ILE A 169 31.25 -18.88 -29.89
N LYS A 170 32.52 -18.53 -30.11
CA LYS A 170 33.30 -17.73 -29.14
C LYS A 170 32.77 -16.31 -29.00
N LYS A 171 32.34 -15.68 -30.10
CA LYS A 171 31.73 -14.34 -30.05
C LYS A 171 30.41 -14.38 -29.28
N LEU A 172 29.57 -15.39 -29.51
CA LEU A 172 28.30 -15.56 -28.80
C LEU A 172 28.52 -15.81 -27.31
N LYS A 173 29.43 -16.73 -26.96
CA LYS A 173 29.82 -16.99 -25.55
C LYS A 173 30.38 -15.75 -24.86
N LEU A 174 31.08 -14.87 -25.59
CA LEU A 174 31.57 -13.60 -25.06
C LEU A 174 30.44 -12.56 -24.94
N ALA A 175 29.50 -12.51 -25.88
CA ALA A 175 28.37 -11.59 -25.85
C ALA A 175 27.38 -11.92 -24.72
N LYS A 176 27.30 -13.20 -24.32
CA LYS A 176 26.48 -13.69 -23.21
C LYS A 176 27.06 -13.37 -21.83
N LYS A 177 28.35 -13.03 -21.73
CA LYS A 177 29.07 -12.79 -20.48
C LYS A 177 29.20 -11.31 -20.17
#